data_AF-A0A350X384-F1
#
_entry.id   AF-A0A350X384-F1
#
_cell.length_a   1.000
_cell.length_b   1.000
_cell.length_c   1.000
_cell.angle_alpha   90.00
_cell.angle_beta   90.00
_cell.angle_gamma   90.00
#
_symmetry.space_group_name_H-M   'P 1'
#
loop_
_entity.id
_entity.type
_entity.pdbx_description
1 polymer ?
#
loop_
_entity_poly.entity_id
_entity_poly.type
_entity_poly.pdbx_seq_one_letter_code
_entity_poly.pdbx_strand_id
1 'polypeptide(L)'
;MSRINRIRIVNLNYNHHAIRIDDELFDLGREHTLFSLRNGGGKSVLVQMISSLFVRKRYRDSNERPFASYFSSNQPSFIMVEWALD
;
A
#
# COMPACT_ATOMS: atom_id res chain seq x y z
N MET A 1 -9.79 20.80 8.18
CA MET A 1 -8.96 19.85 8.93
C MET A 1 -8.03 19.15 7.97
N SER A 2 -6.77 18.98 8.36
CA SER A 2 -5.81 18.18 7.60
C SER A 2 -6.34 16.77 7.32
N ARG A 3 -6.13 16.29 6.10
CA ARG A 3 -6.62 14.98 5.65
C ARG A 3 -5.62 14.27 4.77
N ILE A 4 -5.72 12.95 4.70
CA ILE A 4 -5.03 12.18 3.68
C ILE A 4 -5.75 12.42 2.35
N ASN A 5 -5.03 12.95 1.37
CA ASN A 5 -5.59 13.26 0.05
C ASN A 5 -5.27 12.17 -0.97
N ARG A 6 -4.04 11.65 -0.94
CA ARG A 6 -3.58 10.64 -1.90
C ARG A 6 -2.63 9.64 -1.28
N ILE A 7 -2.58 8.47 -1.90
CA ILE A 7 -1.57 7.44 -1.63
C ILE A 7 -0.92 7.09 -2.95
N ARG A 8 0.42 7.04 -2.98
CA ARG A 8 1.17 6.58 -4.17
C ARG A 8 1.96 5.33 -3.85
N ILE A 9 1.89 4.34 -4.71
CA ILE A 9 2.65 3.09 -4.62
C ILE A 9 3.46 2.93 -5.90
N VAL A 10 4.78 2.78 -5.76
CA VAL A 10 5.71 2.63 -6.88
C VAL A 10 6.52 1.36 -6.71
N ASN A 11 6.65 0.61 -7.79
CA ASN A 11 7.47 -0.59 -7.91
C ASN A 11 7.19 -1.65 -6.84
N LEU A 12 5.91 -1.96 -6.59
CA LEU A 12 5.52 -3.02 -5.68
C LEU A 12 5.21 -4.30 -6.46
N ASN A 13 5.86 -5.40 -6.09
CA ASN A 13 5.60 -6.72 -6.65
C ASN A 13 5.15 -7.68 -5.55
N TYR A 14 4.10 -8.45 -5.80
CA TYR A 14 3.63 -9.44 -4.85
C TYR A 14 2.95 -10.61 -5.56
N ASN A 15 2.60 -11.63 -4.77
CA ASN A 15 2.00 -12.87 -5.28
C ASN A 15 2.90 -13.53 -6.34
N HIS A 16 4.15 -13.84 -5.98
CA HIS A 16 5.14 -14.44 -6.90
C HIS A 16 5.34 -13.66 -8.21
N HIS A 17 5.37 -12.32 -8.13
CA HIS A 17 5.47 -11.41 -9.28
C HIS A 17 4.28 -11.47 -10.26
N ALA A 18 3.19 -12.17 -9.91
CA ALA A 18 1.99 -12.20 -10.73
C ALA A 18 1.21 -10.87 -10.69
N ILE A 19 1.44 -10.05 -9.66
CA ILE A 19 0.85 -8.72 -9.55
C ILE A 19 1.95 -7.69 -9.31
N ARG A 20 1.90 -6.64 -10.13
CA ARG A 20 2.85 -5.54 -10.14
C ARG A 20 2.10 -4.22 -10.13
N ILE A 21 2.56 -3.31 -9.28
CA ILE A 21 2.18 -1.91 -9.27
C ILE A 21 3.43 -1.14 -9.69
N ASP A 22 3.43 -0.62 -10.92
CA ASP A 22 4.54 0.17 -11.43
C ASP A 22 4.58 1.55 -10.77
N ASP A 23 3.48 2.30 -10.91
CA ASP A 23 3.32 3.63 -10.36
C ASP A 23 1.82 3.96 -10.32
N GLU A 24 1.21 3.78 -9.15
CA GLU A 24 -0.23 4.00 -8.96
C GLU A 24 -0.46 5.12 -7.96
N LEU A 25 -1.28 6.10 -8.34
CA LEU A 25 -1.72 7.20 -7.50
C LEU A 25 -3.21 7.04 -7.18
N PHE A 26 -3.52 6.72 -5.93
CA PHE A 26 -4.89 6.61 -5.44
C PHE A 26 -5.35 7.94 -4.86
N ASP A 27 -6.34 8.57 -5.50
CA ASP A 27 -7.09 9.67 -4.91
C ASP A 27 -8.04 9.14 -3.84
N LEU A 28 -7.94 9.67 -2.63
CA LEU A 28 -8.88 9.34 -1.57
C LEU A 28 -10.04 10.34 -1.59
N GLY A 29 -11.26 9.80 -1.55
CA GLY A 29 -12.46 10.57 -1.27
C GLY A 29 -12.39 11.23 0.10
N ARG A 30 -13.21 12.28 0.29
CA ARG A 30 -13.18 13.10 1.51
C ARG A 30 -13.58 12.32 2.76
N GLU A 31 -14.67 11.55 2.67
CA GLU A 31 -15.21 10.78 3.80
C GLU A 31 -14.94 9.28 3.67
N HIS A 32 -15.21 8.73 2.49
CA HIS A 32 -15.08 7.30 2.22
C HIS A 32 -14.41 7.04 0.87
N THR A 33 -13.57 6.01 0.83
CA THR A 33 -12.92 5.51 -0.40
C THR A 33 -13.04 4.00 -0.43
N LEU A 34 -13.50 3.44 -1.55
CA LEU A 34 -13.60 1.99 -1.76
C LEU A 34 -12.48 1.49 -2.67
N PHE A 35 -11.62 0.63 -2.15
CA PHE A 35 -10.67 -0.13 -2.96
C PHE A 35 -11.30 -1.45 -3.43
N SER A 36 -11.80 -1.47 -4.66
CA SER A 36 -12.37 -2.68 -5.26
C SER A 36 -11.31 -3.43 -6.07
N LEU A 37 -10.90 -4.61 -5.58
CA LEU A 37 -10.05 -5.53 -6.33
C LEU A 37 -10.72 -6.89 -6.44
N ARG A 38 -10.43 -7.61 -7.53
CA ARG A 38 -10.85 -9.01 -7.71
C ARG A 38 -10.32 -9.92 -6.59
N ASN A 39 -10.91 -11.10 -6.44
CA ASN A 39 -10.35 -12.12 -5.53
C ASN A 39 -8.97 -12.55 -6.01
N GLY A 40 -8.05 -12.74 -5.07
CA GLY A 40 -6.62 -12.92 -5.38
C GLY A 40 -5.91 -11.65 -5.87
N GLY A 41 -6.62 -10.54 -6.08
CA GLY A 41 -6.06 -9.27 -6.59
C GLY A 41 -5.24 -8.46 -5.59
N GLY A 42 -4.94 -8.99 -4.41
CA GLY A 42 -4.04 -8.32 -3.46
C GLY A 42 -4.67 -7.36 -2.45
N LYS A 43 -5.99 -7.41 -2.22
CA LYS A 43 -6.67 -6.53 -1.23
C LYS A 43 -5.95 -6.45 0.12
N SER A 44 -5.64 -7.61 0.72
CA SER A 44 -4.92 -7.66 2.00
C SER A 44 -3.50 -7.09 1.91
N VAL A 45 -2.83 -7.27 0.77
CA VAL A 45 -1.50 -6.69 0.53
C VAL A 45 -1.60 -5.18 0.46
N LEU A 46 -2.55 -4.63 -0.28
CA LEU A 46 -2.78 -3.18 -0.38
C LEU A 46 -3.06 -2.57 1.00
N VAL A 47 -3.94 -3.20 1.79
CA VAL A 47 -4.23 -2.77 3.17
C VAL A 47 -2.97 -2.80 4.05
N GLN A 48 -2.18 -3.86 3.98
CA GLN A 48 -0.92 -3.98 4.71
C GLN A 48 0.10 -2.89 4.31
N MET A 49 0.22 -2.61 3.01
CA MET A 49 1.12 -1.57 2.47
C MET A 49 0.74 -0.18 2.96
N ILE A 50 -0.54 0.18 2.86
CA ILE A 50 -1.05 1.48 3.31
C ILE A 50 -0.89 1.62 4.83
N SER A 51 -1.25 0.58 5.59
CA SER A 51 -1.13 0.59 7.05
C SER A 51 0.32 0.78 7.50
N SER A 52 1.29 0.26 6.74
CA SER A 52 2.72 0.34 7.07
C SER A 52 3.26 1.78 7.23
N LEU A 53 2.60 2.76 6.59
CA LEU A 53 2.93 4.19 6.69
C LEU A 53 2.63 4.77 8.07
N PHE A 54 1.67 4.21 8.79
CA PHE A 54 1.12 4.78 10.02
C PHE A 54 1.43 3.94 11.26
N VAL A 55 2.02 2.76 11.08
CA VAL A 55 2.31 1.83 12.18
C VAL A 55 3.80 1.53 12.34
N ARG A 56 4.18 1.20 13.58
CA ARG A 56 5.54 0.76 13.93
C ARG A 56 5.83 -0.61 13.31
N LYS A 57 7.11 -0.94 13.13
CA LYS A 57 7.60 -2.18 12.51
C LYS A 57 6.85 -3.45 12.98
N ARG A 58 6.64 -3.60 14.29
CA ARG A 58 5.97 -4.77 14.90
C ARG A 58 4.52 -5.00 14.45
N TYR A 59 3.89 -4.01 13.83
CA TYR A 59 2.49 -4.03 13.40
C TYR A 59 2.32 -4.07 11.88
N ARG A 60 3.43 -4.20 11.14
CA ARG A 60 3.39 -4.25 9.67
C ARG A 60 3.15 -5.66 9.15
N ASP A 61 3.48 -6.67 9.94
CA ASP A 61 3.30 -8.07 9.56
C ASP A 61 1.82 -8.46 9.68
N SER A 62 1.35 -9.23 8.70
CA SER A 62 0.11 -10.00 8.82
C SER A 62 0.51 -11.44 9.13
N ASN A 63 -0.23 -12.16 9.96
CA ASN A 63 0.12 -13.49 10.51
C ASN A 63 1.05 -14.34 9.63
N GLU A 64 0.63 -14.67 8.41
CA GLU A 64 1.37 -15.54 7.49
C GLU A 64 2.21 -14.80 6.44
N ARG A 65 2.23 -13.46 6.49
CA ARG A 65 2.81 -12.58 5.47
C ARG A 65 3.67 -11.48 6.10
N PRO A 66 4.97 -11.78 6.34
CA PRO A 66 5.93 -10.78 6.79
C PRO A 66 5.97 -9.61 5.80
N PHE A 67 5.93 -8.37 6.29
CA PHE A 67 5.95 -7.18 5.44
C PHE A 67 7.20 -7.11 4.56
N ALA A 68 8.35 -7.51 5.10
CA ALA A 68 9.62 -7.52 4.37
C ALA A 68 9.59 -8.46 3.15
N SER A 69 8.75 -9.49 3.15
CA SER A 69 8.68 -10.49 2.07
C SER A 69 8.24 -9.94 0.71
N TYR A 70 7.57 -8.78 0.69
CA TYR A 70 7.14 -8.15 -0.56
C TYR A 70 8.27 -7.39 -1.28
N PHE A 71 9.42 -7.21 -0.63
CA PHE A 71 10.57 -6.48 -1.16
C PHE A 71 11.69 -7.48 -1.49
N SER A 72 11.47 -8.28 -2.52
CA SER A 72 12.38 -9.37 -2.93
C SER A 72 13.49 -8.95 -3.88
N SER A 73 13.47 -7.72 -4.38
CA SER A 73 14.42 -7.22 -5.37
C SER A 73 15.25 -6.06 -4.82
N ASN A 74 16.40 -5.81 -5.45
CA ASN A 74 17.25 -4.64 -5.12
C ASN A 74 16.65 -3.32 -5.64
N GLN A 75 15.58 -3.35 -6.43
CA GLN A 75 14.89 -2.14 -6.84
C GLN A 75 14.02 -1.63 -5.69
N PRO A 76 14.12 -0.35 -5.31
CA PRO A 76 13.33 0.19 -4.21
C PRO A 76 11.86 0.25 -4.60
N SER A 77 11.00 -0.04 -3.62
CA SER A 77 9.57 0.24 -3.69
C SER A 77 9.27 1.47 -2.83
N PHE A 78 8.36 2.32 -3.29
CA PHE A 78 7.94 3.51 -2.55
C PHE A 78 6.46 3.41 -2.21
N ILE A 79 6.13 3.72 -0.95
CA ILE A 79 4.78 3.85 -0.47
C ILE A 79 4.72 5.24 0.16
N MET A 80 3.86 6.10 -0.35
CA MET A 80 3.83 7.52 0.00
C MET A 80 2.41 7.96 0.33
N VAL A 81 2.29 8.92 1.22
CA VAL A 81 1.03 9.56 1.60
C VAL A 81 1.14 11.06 1.40
N GLU A 82 0.14 11.63 0.72
CA GLU A 82 -0.03 13.07 0.60
C GLU A 82 -1.03 13.54 1.67
N TRP A 83 -0.62 14.52 2.46
CA TRP A 83 -1.49 15.23 3.40
C TRP A 83 -1.88 16.57 2.80
N ALA A 84 -3.19 16.80 2.65
CA ALA A 84 -3.70 18.15 2.44
C ALA A 84 -3.80 18.81 3.81
N LEU A 85 -2.91 19.76 4.08
CA LEU A 85 -2.97 20.63 5.26
C LEU A 85 -3.97 21.75 4.97
N ASP A 86 -4.66 22.22 6.01
CA ASP A 86 -5.45 23.46 5.91
C ASP A 86 -4.55 24.68 5.73
#